data_AF-A0A6G0VYR8-F1
#
_entry.id   AF-A0A6G0VYR8-F1
#
_cell.length_a   1.000
_cell.length_b   1.000
_cell.length_c   1.000
_cell.angle_alpha   90.00
_cell.angle_beta   90.00
_cell.angle_gamma   90.00
#
_symmetry.space_group_name_H-M   'P 1'
#
loop_
_entity.id
_entity.type
_entity.pdbx_description
1 polymer ?
#
loop_
_entity_poly.entity_id
_entity_poly.type
_entity_poly.pdbx_seq_one_letter_code
_entity_poly.pdbx_strand_id
1 'polypeptide(L)'
;INIDPSALSLSVKNAADHDVSGQCEFILCDVKQIDKSMQLKAFDTVSMNLSFGTREIGADLVFLTMAVSLATTAVYSLHKTSTKKHVVSTAKQLGVHLKVIAELRFDLPVSYKIHKQNSVDVPVDLIRFALP
;
A
#
# COMPACT_ATOMS: atom_id res chain seq x y z
N ILE A 1 -1.84 9.49 3.76
CA ILE A 1 -3.23 9.46 3.24
C ILE A 1 -3.95 8.27 3.86
N ASN A 2 -5.14 8.45 4.42
CA ASN A 2 -5.97 7.35 4.92
C ASN A 2 -7.46 7.71 4.81
N ILE A 3 -8.35 6.74 4.62
CA ILE A 3 -9.81 6.93 4.62
C ILE A 3 -10.39 6.91 6.05
N ASP A 4 -9.69 6.28 7.00
CA ASP A 4 -10.12 6.15 8.38
C ASP A 4 -9.58 7.30 9.24
N PRO A 5 -10.45 8.16 9.81
CA PRO A 5 -10.03 9.28 10.65
C PRO A 5 -9.35 8.82 11.95
N SER A 6 -9.69 7.64 12.47
CA SER A 6 -9.07 7.09 13.68
C SER A 6 -7.62 6.67 13.42
N ALA A 7 -7.36 6.00 12.30
CA ALA A 7 -6.02 5.64 11.85
C ALA A 7 -5.16 6.89 11.56
N LEU A 8 -5.77 7.93 10.98
CA LEU A 8 -5.08 9.19 10.75
C LEU A 8 -4.71 9.88 12.07
N SER A 9 -5.64 9.92 13.03
CA SER A 9 -5.40 10.49 14.36
C SER A 9 -4.28 9.76 15.10
N LEU A 10 -4.22 8.43 15.00
CA LEU A 10 -3.11 7.64 15.53
C LEU A 10 -1.78 7.98 14.84
N SER A 11 -1.80 8.16 13.52
CA SER A 11 -0.61 8.52 12.76
C SER A 11 -0.05 9.89 13.16
N VAL A 12 -0.93 10.87 13.42
CA VAL A 12 -0.54 12.20 13.93
C VAL A 12 0.14 12.08 15.30
N LYS A 13 -0.42 11.27 16.21
CA LYS A 13 0.18 11.03 17.53
C LYS A 13 1.56 10.39 17.40
N ASN A 14 1.67 9.32 16.61
CA ASN A 14 2.95 8.64 16.39
C ASN A 14 4.01 9.60 15.81
N ALA A 15 3.62 10.48 14.89
CA ALA A 15 4.55 11.46 14.33
C ALA A 15 5.01 12.51 15.35
N ALA A 16 4.14 12.88 16.30
CA ALA A 16 4.50 13.75 17.41
C ALA A 16 5.44 13.05 18.39
N ASP A 17 5.14 11.79 18.74
CA ASP A 17 5.96 10.98 19.64
C ASP A 17 7.37 10.68 19.08
N HIS A 18 7.53 10.79 17.75
CA HIS A 18 8.80 10.59 17.04
C HIS A 18 9.43 11.89 16.50
N ASP A 19 8.94 13.07 16.90
CA ASP A 19 9.47 14.39 16.50
C ASP A 19 9.53 14.63 14.97
N VAL A 20 8.62 14.02 14.20
CA VAL A 20 8.56 14.14 12.73
C VAL A 20 7.31 14.85 12.21
N SER A 21 6.46 15.39 13.10
CA SER A 21 5.23 16.11 12.71
C SER A 21 5.45 17.24 11.70
N GLY A 22 6.56 17.97 11.80
CA GLY A 22 6.90 19.05 10.86
C GLY A 22 7.32 18.59 9.46
N GLN A 23 7.47 17.27 9.26
CA GLN A 23 7.89 16.66 8.00
C GLN A 23 6.75 15.84 7.35
N CYS A 24 5.57 15.81 7.98
CA CYS A 24 4.47 14.94 7.60
C CYS A 24 3.18 15.72 7.34
N GLU A 25 2.54 15.45 6.21
CA GLU A 25 1.18 15.89 5.94
C GLU A 25 0.18 14.72 6.05
N PHE A 26 -0.91 14.96 6.78
CA PHE A 26 -1.93 13.95 7.07
C PHE A 26 -3.23 14.29 6.35
N ILE A 27 -3.53 13.54 5.29
CA ILE A 27 -4.71 13.76 4.44
C ILE A 27 -5.74 12.65 4.67
N LEU A 28 -6.94 13.04 5.12
CA LEU A 28 -8.12 12.17 5.18
C LEU A 28 -8.76 12.11 3.78
N CYS A 29 -8.64 10.98 3.09
CA CYS A 29 -9.11 10.84 1.72
C CYS A 29 -9.30 9.37 1.36
N ASP A 30 -10.36 9.09 0.58
CA ASP A 30 -10.46 7.84 -0.18
C ASP A 30 -9.55 7.93 -1.40
N VAL A 31 -8.48 7.13 -1.43
CA VAL A 31 -7.52 7.08 -2.54
C VAL A 31 -8.20 6.80 -3.88
N LYS A 32 -9.36 6.15 -3.89
CA LYS A 32 -10.15 5.90 -5.11
C LYS A 32 -10.76 7.17 -5.71
N GLN A 33 -10.89 8.24 -4.92
CA GLN A 33 -11.51 9.51 -5.30
C GLN A 33 -10.50 10.62 -5.63
N ILE A 34 -9.19 10.32 -5.57
CA ILE A 34 -8.17 11.29 -5.98
C ILE A 34 -8.33 11.59 -7.48
N ASP A 35 -8.53 12.87 -7.80
CA ASP A 35 -8.63 13.32 -9.19
C ASP A 35 -7.29 13.14 -9.89
N LYS A 36 -7.26 12.17 -10.79
CA LYS A 36 -6.07 11.84 -11.58
C LYS A 36 -5.66 12.98 -12.48
N SER A 37 -6.54 13.88 -12.90
CA SER A 37 -6.21 14.99 -13.80
C SER A 37 -5.45 16.12 -13.11
N MET A 38 -5.64 16.32 -11.80
CA MET A 38 -5.02 17.40 -11.03
C MET A 38 -3.73 17.02 -10.32
N GLN A 39 -3.48 15.73 -10.07
CA GLN A 39 -2.37 15.27 -9.22
C GLN A 39 -1.42 14.26 -9.88
N LEU A 40 -1.39 14.18 -11.22
CA LEU A 40 -0.40 13.32 -11.89
C LEU A 40 1.00 13.72 -11.45
N LYS A 41 1.79 12.71 -11.07
CA LYS A 41 3.23 12.87 -10.81
C LYS A 41 3.57 13.86 -9.69
N ALA A 42 2.68 14.01 -8.70
CA ALA A 42 2.89 14.90 -7.56
C ALA A 42 3.97 14.43 -6.56
N PHE A 43 4.38 13.16 -6.60
CA PHE A 43 5.33 12.59 -5.64
C PHE A 43 6.48 11.87 -6.35
N ASP A 44 7.68 11.92 -5.78
CA ASP A 44 8.81 11.16 -6.34
C ASP A 44 8.65 9.65 -6.16
N THR A 45 8.24 9.27 -4.96
CA THR A 45 8.07 7.89 -4.55
C THR A 45 6.79 7.73 -3.76
N VAL A 46 6.03 6.67 -4.07
CA VAL A 46 4.87 6.27 -3.28
C VAL A 46 5.19 4.95 -2.57
N SER A 47 4.93 4.88 -1.26
CA SER A 47 5.06 3.65 -0.46
C SER A 47 3.71 3.30 0.16
N MET A 48 3.31 2.04 0.08
CA MET A 48 2.03 1.58 0.62
C MET A 48 2.09 0.16 1.17
N ASN A 49 1.38 -0.03 2.28
CA ASN A 49 1.08 -1.34 2.84
C ASN A 49 -0.41 -1.60 2.67
N LEU A 50 -0.79 -2.22 1.55
CA LEU A 50 -2.18 -2.50 1.24
C LEU A 50 -2.67 -3.65 2.11
N SER A 51 -3.91 -3.55 2.60
CA SER A 51 -4.50 -4.55 3.48
C SER A 51 -4.51 -5.94 2.84
N PHE A 52 -3.86 -6.90 3.48
CA PHE A 52 -3.72 -8.28 3.02
C PHE A 52 -5.03 -9.10 3.07
N GLY A 53 -6.18 -8.61 2.61
CA GLY A 53 -7.42 -9.38 2.70
C GLY A 53 -8.70 -8.58 2.66
N THR A 54 -8.78 -7.55 1.83
CA THR A 54 -10.07 -6.91 1.54
C THR A 54 -11.02 -7.91 0.90
N ARG A 55 -12.28 -7.89 1.35
CA ARG A 55 -13.39 -8.62 0.71
C ARG A 55 -13.64 -8.16 -0.73
N GLU A 56 -13.14 -6.98 -1.08
CA GLU A 56 -13.20 -6.42 -2.44
C GLU A 56 -12.07 -6.98 -3.31
N ILE A 57 -12.46 -7.87 -4.23
CA ILE A 57 -11.59 -8.38 -5.28
C ILE A 57 -11.12 -7.20 -6.14
N GLY A 58 -9.81 -7.05 -6.30
CA GLY A 58 -9.23 -6.04 -7.19
C GLY A 58 -8.95 -4.68 -6.55
N ALA A 59 -9.21 -4.47 -5.26
CA ALA A 59 -8.84 -3.24 -4.55
C ALA A 59 -7.33 -2.96 -4.72
N ASP A 60 -6.47 -3.95 -4.51
CA ASP A 60 -5.01 -3.82 -4.66
C ASP A 60 -4.58 -3.24 -6.01
N LEU A 61 -5.32 -3.54 -7.08
CA LEU A 61 -5.04 -3.06 -8.43
C LEU A 61 -5.42 -1.60 -8.61
N VAL A 62 -6.54 -1.16 -8.00
CA VAL A 62 -6.96 0.24 -8.01
C VAL A 62 -5.93 1.11 -7.29
N PHE A 63 -5.47 0.66 -6.13
CA PHE A 63 -4.44 1.36 -5.37
C PHE A 63 -3.09 1.39 -6.12
N LEU A 64 -2.68 0.26 -6.71
CA LEU A 64 -1.45 0.21 -7.51
C LEU A 64 -1.50 1.17 -8.72
N THR A 65 -2.63 1.19 -9.43
CA THR A 65 -2.84 2.11 -10.56
C THR A 65 -2.77 3.55 -10.11
N MET A 66 -3.38 3.89 -8.97
CA MET A 66 -3.32 5.24 -8.42
C MET A 66 -1.90 5.63 -8.03
N ALA A 67 -1.19 4.75 -7.31
CA ALA A 67 0.19 4.99 -6.90
C ALA A 67 1.13 5.25 -8.10
N VAL A 68 0.98 4.48 -9.18
CA VAL A 68 1.76 4.68 -10.42
C VAL A 68 1.41 6.01 -11.10
N SER A 69 0.16 6.47 -11.02
CA SER A 69 -0.23 7.78 -11.56
C SER A 69 0.33 8.96 -10.75
N LEU A 70 0.50 8.78 -9.44
CA LEU A 70 0.99 9.79 -8.50
C LEU A 70 2.52 9.87 -8.45
N ALA A 71 3.23 8.75 -8.63
CA ALA A 71 4.68 8.68 -8.53
C ALA A 71 5.40 9.11 -9.82
N THR A 72 6.54 9.81 -9.73
CA THR A 72 7.45 10.05 -10.88
C THR A 72 8.44 8.90 -11.07
N THR A 73 8.99 8.36 -9.97
CA THR A 73 10.17 7.49 -10.05
C THR A 73 9.87 6.06 -9.64
N ALA A 74 9.24 5.85 -8.47
CA ALA A 74 9.05 4.52 -7.93
C ALA A 74 7.78 4.37 -7.09
N VAL A 75 7.23 3.15 -7.11
CA VAL A 75 6.21 2.70 -6.15
C VAL A 75 6.77 1.51 -5.38
N TYR A 76 6.60 1.51 -4.06
CA TYR A 76 6.90 0.39 -3.19
C TYR A 76 5.60 -0.10 -2.57
N SER A 77 5.31 -1.39 -2.71
CA SER A 77 4.08 -1.97 -2.19
C SER A 77 4.29 -3.39 -1.69
N LEU A 78 3.61 -3.71 -0.59
CA LEU A 78 3.55 -5.05 -0.03
C LEU A 78 2.35 -5.79 -0.63
N HIS A 79 2.58 -7.02 -1.12
CA HIS A 79 1.54 -7.87 -1.70
C HIS A 79 1.66 -9.30 -1.20
N LYS A 80 0.54 -10.02 -1.03
CA LYS A 80 0.61 -11.46 -0.70
C LYS A 80 1.35 -12.22 -1.80
N THR A 81 2.22 -13.14 -1.41
CA THR A 81 2.94 -13.98 -2.37
C THR A 81 1.99 -14.82 -3.25
N SER A 82 0.83 -15.23 -2.71
CA SER A 82 -0.21 -15.93 -3.49
C SER A 82 -0.83 -15.09 -4.60
N THR A 83 -0.80 -13.75 -4.48
CA THR A 83 -1.33 -12.81 -5.47
C THR A 83 -0.30 -12.32 -6.49
N LYS A 84 0.97 -12.73 -6.37
CA LYS A 84 2.11 -12.29 -7.22
C LYS A 84 1.80 -12.31 -8.73
N LYS A 85 1.09 -13.33 -9.22
CA LYS A 85 0.70 -13.44 -10.64
C LYS A 85 -0.17 -12.25 -11.12
N HIS A 86 -1.13 -11.83 -10.31
CA HIS A 86 -2.02 -10.70 -10.64
C HIS A 86 -1.24 -9.38 -10.64
N VAL A 87 -0.37 -9.19 -9.64
CA VAL A 87 0.48 -7.99 -9.52
C VAL A 87 1.40 -7.86 -10.73
N VAL A 88 2.02 -8.95 -11.18
CA VAL A 88 2.87 -8.97 -12.39
C VAL A 88 2.05 -8.64 -13.64
N SER A 89 0.83 -9.17 -13.76
CA SER A 89 -0.06 -8.84 -14.89
C SER A 89 -0.39 -7.35 -14.94
N THR A 90 -0.70 -6.75 -13.80
CA THR A 90 -1.01 -5.31 -13.71
C THR A 90 0.21 -4.45 -13.97
N ALA A 91 1.39 -4.82 -13.47
CA ALA A 91 2.62 -4.08 -13.77
C ALA A 91 2.89 -4.02 -15.29
N LYS A 92 2.66 -5.13 -16.00
CA LYS A 92 2.76 -5.18 -17.47
C LYS A 92 1.74 -4.27 -18.16
N GLN A 93 0.49 -4.29 -17.70
CA GLN A 93 -0.58 -3.43 -18.26
C GLN A 93 -0.29 -1.94 -18.05
N LEU A 94 0.30 -1.59 -16.91
CA LEU A 94 0.69 -0.21 -16.58
C LEU A 94 2.03 0.21 -17.22
N GLY A 95 2.75 -0.71 -17.87
CA GLY A 95 4.04 -0.42 -18.50
C GLY A 95 5.17 -0.11 -17.52
N VAL A 96 5.10 -0.61 -16.28
CA VAL A 96 6.12 -0.36 -15.24
C VAL A 96 6.97 -1.59 -14.96
N HIS A 97 8.26 -1.38 -14.62
CA HIS A 97 9.17 -2.48 -14.32
C HIS A 97 9.03 -2.95 -12.88
N LEU A 98 8.63 -4.21 -12.69
CA LEU A 98 8.47 -4.83 -11.37
C LEU A 98 9.72 -5.58 -10.94
N LYS A 99 10.16 -5.36 -9.70
CA LYS A 99 11.19 -6.16 -9.01
C LYS A 99 10.74 -6.51 -7.60
N VAL A 100 10.71 -7.81 -7.27
CA VAL A 100 10.60 -8.27 -5.88
C VAL A 100 11.93 -7.97 -5.19
N ILE A 101 11.90 -7.16 -4.12
CA ILE A 101 13.12 -6.73 -3.41
C ILE A 101 13.29 -7.40 -2.06
N ALA A 102 12.22 -7.95 -1.48
CA ALA A 102 12.28 -8.81 -0.30
C ALA A 102 11.07 -9.74 -0.25
N GLU A 103 11.26 -10.95 0.29
CA GLU A 103 10.20 -11.85 0.68
C GLU A 103 10.12 -11.86 2.22
N LEU A 104 8.94 -11.58 2.74
CA LEU A 104 8.67 -11.33 4.16
C LEU A 104 7.64 -12.32 4.69
N ARG A 105 7.63 -12.52 6.01
CA ARG A 105 6.58 -13.25 6.72
C ARG A 105 5.98 -12.33 7.77
N PHE A 106 4.68 -12.11 7.69
CA PHE A 106 3.95 -11.33 8.67
C PHE A 106 3.19 -12.26 9.60
N ASP A 107 3.52 -12.17 10.88
CA ASP A 107 2.75 -12.83 11.93
C ASP A 107 1.55 -11.93 12.23
N LEU A 108 0.37 -12.34 11.77
CA LEU A 108 -0.86 -11.62 12.12
C LEU A 108 -1.43 -12.23 13.41
N PRO A 109 -1.39 -11.51 14.55
CA PRO A 109 -2.06 -11.95 15.76
C PRO A 109 -3.57 -11.94 15.53
N VAL A 110 -4.24 -12.97 16.07
CA VAL A 110 -5.68 -13.17 15.88
C VAL A 110 -6.47 -11.98 16.42
N SER A 111 -7.11 -11.22 15.52
CA SER A 111 -7.97 -10.09 15.90
C SER A 111 -9.44 -10.50 16.11
N TYR A 112 -9.83 -11.74 15.74
CA TYR A 112 -11.22 -12.22 15.77
C TYR A 112 -11.38 -13.59 16.46
N LYS A 113 -12.40 -13.71 17.32
CA LYS A 113 -12.71 -14.86 18.19
C LYS A 113 -13.01 -16.21 17.50
N ILE A 114 -12.91 -16.31 16.18
CA ILE A 114 -13.41 -17.45 15.38
C ILE A 114 -12.27 -18.29 14.76
N HIS A 115 -11.00 -17.98 15.06
CA HIS A 115 -9.86 -18.74 14.52
C HIS A 115 -9.34 -19.78 15.52
N LYS A 116 -9.09 -21.01 15.02
CA LYS A 116 -8.55 -22.16 15.79
C LYS A 116 -7.01 -22.15 15.94
N GLN A 117 -6.30 -21.26 15.26
CA GLN A 117 -4.83 -21.12 15.30
C GLN A 117 -4.43 -19.74 15.84
N ASN A 118 -3.40 -19.70 16.70
CA ASN A 118 -2.98 -18.52 17.49
C ASN A 118 -2.30 -17.41 16.66
N SER A 119 -1.78 -17.74 15.48
CA SER A 119 -1.21 -16.82 14.50
C SER A 119 -1.34 -17.46 13.12
N VAL A 120 -1.45 -16.63 12.09
CA VAL A 120 -1.33 -17.08 10.69
C VAL A 120 -0.12 -16.39 10.09
N ASP A 121 0.85 -17.18 9.63
CA ASP A 121 1.99 -16.69 8.88
C ASP A 121 1.54 -16.34 7.47
N VAL A 122 1.59 -15.05 7.13
CA VAL A 122 1.25 -14.59 5.78
C VAL A 122 2.53 -14.29 5.01
N PRO A 123 2.86 -15.06 3.94
CA PRO A 123 3.96 -14.73 3.06
C PRO A 123 3.61 -13.51 2.21
N VAL A 124 4.48 -12.51 2.25
CA VAL A 124 4.30 -11.20 1.61
C VAL A 124 5.56 -10.85 0.83
N ASP A 125 5.41 -10.36 -0.39
CA ASP A 125 6.50 -9.79 -1.16
C ASP A 125 6.51 -8.26 -1.00
N LEU A 126 7.68 -7.69 -0.72
CA LEU A 126 7.93 -6.27 -0.93
C LEU A 126 8.38 -6.08 -2.38
N ILE A 127 7.61 -5.30 -3.12
CA ILE A 127 7.78 -5.12 -4.55
C ILE A 127 8.07 -3.66 -4.85
N ARG A 128 9.10 -3.41 -5.67
CA ARG A 128 9.40 -2.12 -6.27
C ARG A 128 8.90 -2.11 -7.71
N PHE A 129 8.12 -1.08 -8.07
CA PHE A 129 7.73 -0.76 -9.43
C PHE A 129 8.50 0.49 -9.86
N ALA A 130 9.38 0.36 -10.85
CA ALA A 130 10.10 1.48 -11.45
C ALA A 130 9.29 2.04 -12.62
N LEU A 131 9.11 3.37 -12.62
CA LEU A 131 8.44 4.08 -13.69
C LEU A 131 9.43 4.48 -14.80
N PRO A 132 8.97 4.62 -16.06
CA PRO A 132 9.80 5.05 -17.18
C PRO A 132 10.40 6.45 -17.01
#